data_AF-A0A349XNM3-F1
#
_entry.id   AF-A0A349XNM3-F1
#
_cell.length_a   1.000
_cell.length_b   1.000
_cell.length_c   1.000
_cell.angle_alpha   90.00
_cell.angle_beta   90.00
_cell.angle_gamma   90.00
#
_symmetry.space_group_name_H-M   'P 1'
#
loop_
_entity.id
_entity.type
_entity.pdbx_description
1 polymer ?
#
loop_
_entity_poly.entity_id
_entity_poly.type
_entity_poly.pdbx_seq_one_letter_code
_entity_poly.pdbx_strand_id
1 'polypeptide(L)'
;MSDPVSLYIVTDRAEQAAQRFFYCRVASLPDWVQVATSIIEIEEIPNGKSVLTHFAAGGRSTAEQVWFERRLRGGLFYDHEALRDKIEVWLDKRLEYERKLLAQHSQDHERQGNYA
;
A
#
# COMPACT_ATOMS: atom_id res chain seq x y z
N MET A 1 17.27 -15.23 0.67
CA MET A 1 17.16 -13.76 0.49
C MET A 1 15.91 -13.34 1.24
N SER A 2 16.01 -12.34 2.13
CA SER A 2 14.84 -11.88 2.90
C SER A 2 13.88 -11.20 1.92
N ASP A 3 12.66 -11.73 1.79
CA ASP A 3 11.62 -11.12 0.97
C ASP A 3 11.30 -9.73 1.54
N PRO A 4 11.55 -8.63 0.78
CA PRO A 4 11.35 -7.27 1.27
C PRO A 4 9.87 -6.95 1.53
N VAL A 5 8.96 -7.72 0.93
CA VAL A 5 7.52 -7.52 1.08
C VAL A 5 7.06 -8.03 2.44
N SER A 6 6.49 -7.15 3.24
CA SER A 6 5.97 -7.46 4.57
C SER A 6 4.44 -7.38 4.66
N LEU A 7 3.82 -6.67 3.72
CA LEU A 7 2.38 -6.48 3.62
C LEU A 7 1.91 -6.78 2.19
N TYR A 8 0.90 -7.63 2.07
CA TYR A 8 0.19 -7.83 0.82
C TYR A 8 -1.20 -7.19 0.89
N ILE A 9 -1.64 -6.55 -0.20
CA ILE A 9 -3.00 -6.04 -0.34
C ILE A 9 -3.69 -6.86 -1.42
N VAL A 10 -4.70 -7.64 -1.05
CA VAL A 10 -5.45 -8.46 -2.00
C VAL A 10 -6.71 -7.72 -2.43
N THR A 11 -6.86 -7.51 -3.74
CA THR A 11 -7.88 -6.61 -4.29
C THR A 11 -8.13 -6.86 -5.77
N ASP A 12 -9.32 -6.51 -6.27
CA ASP A 12 -9.62 -6.37 -7.70
C ASP A 12 -9.47 -4.91 -8.19
N ARG A 13 -9.13 -3.99 -7.29
CA ARG A 13 -9.04 -2.54 -7.53
C ARG A 13 -7.75 -1.96 -6.93
N ALA A 14 -6.61 -2.28 -7.54
CA ALA A 14 -5.29 -1.88 -7.04
C ALA A 14 -5.17 -0.38 -6.72
N GLU A 15 -5.58 0.50 -7.65
CA GLU A 15 -5.52 1.95 -7.45
C GLU A 15 -6.41 2.44 -6.31
N GLN A 16 -7.61 1.89 -6.16
CA GLN A 16 -8.52 2.27 -5.07
C GLN A 16 -7.97 1.79 -3.72
N ALA A 17 -7.37 0.61 -3.68
CA ALA A 17 -6.74 0.08 -2.47
C ALA A 17 -5.53 0.94 -2.05
N ALA A 18 -4.66 1.30 -3.00
CA ALA A 18 -3.53 2.19 -2.75
C ALA A 18 -4.00 3.57 -2.25
N GLN A 19 -5.04 4.13 -2.88
CA GLN A 19 -5.62 5.41 -2.46
C GLN A 19 -6.25 5.32 -1.07
N ARG A 20 -6.93 4.21 -0.75
CA ARG A 20 -7.60 4.01 0.54
C ARG A 20 -6.64 3.89 1.70
N PHE A 21 -5.56 3.12 1.54
CA PHE A 21 -4.66 2.80 2.65
C PHE A 21 -3.43 3.74 2.72
N PHE A 22 -2.97 4.25 1.59
CA PHE A 22 -1.70 5.01 1.50
C PHE A 22 -1.86 6.41 0.88
N TYR A 23 -3.07 6.79 0.48
CA TYR A 23 -3.36 8.09 -0.16
C TYR A 23 -2.43 8.37 -1.35
N CYS A 24 -2.11 7.35 -2.14
CA CYS A 24 -1.29 7.46 -3.35
C CYS A 24 -1.73 6.50 -4.45
N ARG A 25 -1.03 6.60 -5.59
CA ARG A 25 -1.10 5.65 -6.70
C ARG A 25 -0.32 4.39 -6.36
N VAL A 26 -0.65 3.27 -7.02
CA VAL A 26 0.05 1.98 -6.84
C VAL A 26 1.57 2.12 -7.06
N ALA A 27 1.98 2.89 -8.08
CA ALA A 27 3.39 3.12 -8.40
C ALA A 27 4.17 3.91 -7.33
N SER A 28 3.49 4.46 -6.32
CA SER A 28 4.10 5.21 -5.21
C SER A 28 3.96 4.49 -3.87
N LEU A 29 3.52 3.23 -3.89
CA LEU A 29 3.53 2.39 -2.70
C LEU A 29 4.98 2.12 -2.29
N PRO A 30 5.22 1.96 -0.99
CA PRO A 30 6.55 1.59 -0.53
C PRO A 30 6.88 0.13 -0.86
N ASP A 31 8.16 -0.15 -1.09
CA ASP A 31 8.67 -1.45 -1.55
C ASP A 31 8.34 -2.63 -0.64
N TRP A 32 7.96 -2.37 0.62
CA TRP A 32 7.54 -3.41 1.57
C TRP A 32 6.05 -3.79 1.44
N VAL A 33 5.33 -3.19 0.49
CA VAL A 33 3.92 -3.44 0.16
C VAL A 33 3.81 -3.98 -1.26
N GLN A 34 3.04 -5.06 -1.42
CA GLN A 34 2.70 -5.61 -2.73
C GLN A 34 1.18 -5.71 -2.89
N VAL A 35 0.67 -5.34 -4.06
CA VAL A 35 -0.76 -5.50 -4.38
C VAL A 35 -0.91 -6.76 -5.22
N ALA A 36 -1.74 -7.70 -4.76
CA ALA A 36 -2.07 -8.94 -5.46
C ALA A 36 -3.48 -8.82 -6.05
N THR A 37 -3.59 -8.94 -7.37
CA THR A 37 -4.86 -8.79 -8.11
C THR A 37 -5.24 -9.99 -8.95
N SER A 38 -4.28 -10.86 -9.24
CA SER A 38 -4.48 -12.08 -10.01
C SER A 38 -4.51 -13.33 -9.12
N ILE A 39 -5.06 -14.41 -9.66
CA ILE A 39 -5.12 -15.72 -9.00
C ILE A 39 -3.72 -16.19 -8.59
N ILE A 40 -2.75 -16.06 -9.49
CA ILE A 40 -1.38 -16.52 -9.29
C ILE A 40 -0.74 -15.76 -8.14
N GLU A 41 -0.80 -14.43 -8.16
CA GLU A 41 -0.24 -13.58 -7.11
C GLU A 41 -0.85 -13.88 -5.74
N ILE A 42 -2.15 -14.16 -5.67
CA ILE A 42 -2.87 -14.47 -4.42
C ILE A 42 -2.43 -15.81 -3.85
N GLU A 43 -2.25 -16.82 -4.70
CA GLU A 43 -1.82 -18.15 -4.29
C GLU A 43 -0.35 -18.17 -3.85
N GLU A 44 0.48 -17.35 -4.48
CA GLU A 44 1.92 -17.24 -4.17
C GLU A 44 2.23 -16.48 -2.88
N ILE A 45 1.22 -15.85 -2.23
CA ILE A 45 1.44 -15.13 -0.97
C ILE A 45 2.04 -16.09 0.08
N PRO A 46 3.27 -15.82 0.56
CA PRO A 46 3.91 -16.69 1.53
C PRO A 46 3.18 -16.71 2.86
N ASN A 47 3.25 -17.85 3.56
CA ASN A 47 2.78 -17.92 4.94
C ASN A 47 3.65 -17.04 5.85
N GLY A 48 3.05 -16.55 6.93
CA GLY A 48 3.65 -15.64 7.87
C GLY A 48 3.67 -14.18 7.42
N LYS A 49 3.01 -13.84 6.31
CA LYS A 49 2.88 -12.47 5.82
C LYS A 49 1.59 -11.83 6.29
N SER A 50 1.64 -10.51 6.44
CA SER A 50 0.48 -9.71 6.79
C SER A 50 -0.33 -9.37 5.55
N VAL A 51 -1.67 -9.40 5.67
CA VAL A 51 -2.55 -9.16 4.52
C VAL A 51 -3.69 -8.18 4.86
N LEU A 52 -3.94 -7.24 3.94
CA LEU A 52 -5.12 -6.39 3.90
C LEU A 52 -5.96 -6.71 2.66
N THR A 53 -7.25 -6.39 2.72
CA THR A 53 -8.17 -6.65 1.60
C THR A 53 -9.02 -5.44 1.29
N HIS A 54 -9.25 -5.20 0.00
CA HIS A 54 -10.19 -4.18 -0.45
C HIS A 54 -10.85 -4.67 -1.74
N PHE A 55 -12.15 -4.91 -1.72
CA PHE A 55 -12.88 -5.38 -2.92
C PHE A 55 -14.00 -4.40 -3.26
N ALA A 56 -14.34 -4.33 -4.55
CA ALA A 56 -15.48 -3.54 -5.00
C ALA A 56 -16.81 -4.06 -4.38
N ALA A 57 -17.74 -3.15 -4.11
CA ALA A 57 -19.09 -3.53 -3.70
C ALA A 57 -19.92 -3.99 -4.92
N GLY A 58 -20.76 -5.02 -4.76
CA GLY A 58 -21.78 -5.38 -5.76
C GLY A 58 -21.57 -6.69 -6.53
N GLY A 59 -20.57 -7.50 -6.18
CA GLY A 59 -20.39 -8.85 -6.71
C GLY A 59 -19.00 -9.40 -6.42
N ARG A 60 -18.87 -10.72 -6.17
CA ARG A 60 -17.57 -11.31 -5.86
C ARG A 60 -16.73 -11.46 -7.12
N SER A 61 -15.67 -10.67 -7.23
CA SER A 61 -14.67 -10.83 -8.29
C SER A 61 -13.95 -12.18 -8.20
N THR A 62 -13.32 -12.63 -9.28
CA THR A 62 -12.51 -13.86 -9.27
C THR A 62 -11.38 -13.79 -8.23
N ALA A 63 -10.75 -12.63 -8.10
CA ALA A 63 -9.73 -12.38 -7.08
C ALA A 63 -10.29 -12.56 -5.66
N GLU A 64 -11.50 -12.04 -5.39
CA GLU A 64 -12.16 -12.20 -4.09
C GLU A 64 -12.51 -13.66 -3.79
N GLN A 65 -12.95 -14.42 -4.79
CA GLN A 65 -13.25 -15.85 -4.64
C GLN A 65 -12.00 -16.66 -4.30
N VAL A 66 -10.93 -16.49 -5.08
CA VAL A 66 -9.64 -17.17 -4.83
C VAL A 66 -9.04 -16.75 -3.50
N TRP A 67 -9.12 -15.46 -3.16
CA TRP A 67 -8.68 -14.97 -1.86
C TRP A 67 -9.41 -15.66 -0.71
N PHE A 68 -10.73 -15.83 -0.82
CA PHE A 68 -11.51 -16.51 0.19
C PHE A 68 -11.01 -17.95 0.41
N GLU A 69 -10.74 -18.68 -0.67
CA GLU A 69 -10.16 -20.03 -0.61
C GLU A 69 -8.75 -20.04 0.00
N ARG A 70 -7.87 -19.14 -0.46
CA ARG A 70 -6.49 -19.01 0.05
C ARG A 70 -6.46 -18.69 1.54
N ARG A 71 -7.37 -17.83 2.01
CA ARG A 71 -7.51 -17.45 3.42
C ARG A 71 -7.91 -18.65 4.28
N LEU A 72 -8.79 -19.52 3.80
CA LEU A 72 -9.23 -20.71 4.54
C LEU A 72 -8.11 -21.73 4.77
N ARG A 73 -7.05 -21.73 3.94
CA ARG A 73 -5.85 -22.56 4.14
C ARG A 73 -5.02 -22.10 5.35
N GLY A 74 -5.25 -20.89 5.86
CA GLY A 74 -4.54 -20.34 7.01
C GLY A 74 -3.11 -19.88 6.70
N GLY A 75 -2.35 -19.60 7.78
CA GLY A 75 -0.96 -19.19 7.69
C GLY A 75 -0.71 -17.72 7.34
N LEU A 76 -1.74 -16.87 7.37
CA LEU A 76 -1.65 -15.43 7.11
C LEU A 76 -1.95 -14.63 8.38
N PHE A 77 -1.31 -13.47 8.54
CA PHE A 77 -1.53 -12.60 9.69
C PHE A 77 -2.47 -11.44 9.36
N TYR A 78 -3.38 -11.17 10.29
CA TYR A 78 -4.39 -10.11 10.22
C TYR A 78 -4.26 -9.15 11.41
N ASP A 79 -3.03 -8.86 11.84
CA ASP A 79 -2.79 -7.89 12.92
C ASP A 79 -3.06 -6.47 12.40
N HIS A 80 -4.30 -6.04 12.55
CA HIS A 80 -4.76 -4.75 12.04
C HIS A 80 -4.14 -3.56 12.79
N GLU A 81 -3.76 -3.72 14.06
CA GLU A 81 -3.16 -2.64 14.85
C GLU A 81 -1.70 -2.43 14.46
N ALA A 82 -0.88 -3.48 14.47
CA ALA A 82 0.54 -3.37 14.10
C ALA A 82 0.72 -2.90 12.64
N LEU A 83 -0.17 -3.33 11.74
CA LEU A 83 -0.19 -2.86 10.35
C LEU A 83 -0.57 -1.39 10.25
N ARG A 84 -1.58 -0.96 11.01
CA ARG A 84 -2.02 0.43 11.01
C ARG A 84 -0.91 1.35 11.48
N ASP A 85 -0.27 1.04 12.61
CA ASP A 85 0.84 1.84 13.14
C ASP A 85 1.98 1.96 12.12
N LYS A 86 2.33 0.85 11.44
CA LYS A 86 3.36 0.85 10.40
C LYS A 86 3.00 1.74 9.21
N ILE A 87 1.73 1.72 8.77
CA ILE A 87 1.24 2.56 7.68
C ILE A 87 1.24 4.04 8.11
N GLU A 88 0.77 4.35 9.31
CA GLU A 88 0.75 5.72 9.85
C GLU A 88 2.17 6.31 9.95
N VAL A 89 3.14 5.55 10.50
CA VAL A 89 4.55 5.97 10.56
C VAL A 89 5.14 6.27 9.17
N TRP A 90 4.75 5.50 8.15
CA TRP A 90 5.21 5.75 6.79
C TRP A 90 4.57 7.01 6.19
N LEU A 91 3.26 7.19 6.40
CA LEU A 91 2.52 8.36 5.94
C LEU A 91 3.08 9.65 6.55
N ASP A 92 3.38 9.65 7.85
CA ASP A 92 3.95 10.80 8.55
C ASP A 92 5.30 11.21 7.95
N LYS A 93 6.18 10.24 7.72
CA LYS A 93 7.50 10.47 7.09
C LYS A 93 7.35 11.05 5.68
N ARG A 94 6.38 10.55 4.92
CA ARG A 94 6.12 11.04 3.56
C ARG A 94 5.59 12.47 3.59
N LEU A 95 4.63 12.77 4.47
CA LEU A 95 4.09 14.12 4.63
C LEU A 95 5.17 15.11 5.07
N GLU A 96 6.05 14.70 5.98
CA GLU A 96 7.19 15.52 6.40
C GLU A 96 8.14 15.81 5.24
N TYR A 97 8.43 14.80 4.40
CA TYR A 97 9.26 14.96 3.21
C TYR A 97 8.62 15.90 2.18
N GLU A 98 7.33 15.72 1.89
CA GLU A 98 6.57 16.58 0.96
C GLU A 98 6.55 18.04 1.45
N ARG A 99 6.36 18.27 2.76
CA ARG A 99 6.44 19.61 3.37
C ARG A 99 7.83 20.25 3.20
N LYS A 100 8.90 19.48 3.39
CA LYS A 100 10.28 19.96 3.20
C LYS A 100 10.55 20.34 1.75
N LEU A 101 10.10 19.52 0.80
CA LEU A 101 10.21 19.82 -0.64
C LEU A 101 9.46 21.09 -1.02
N LEU A 102 8.22 21.25 -0.54
CA LEU A 102 7.43 22.46 -0.80
C LEU A 102 8.08 23.72 -0.22
N ALA A 103 8.63 23.64 1.00
CA ALA A 103 9.34 24.75 1.63
C ALA A 103 10.63 25.12 0.89
N GLN A 104 11.36 24.14 0.35
CA GLN A 104 12.54 24.38 -0.48
C GLN A 104 12.14 25.08 -1.79
N HIS A 105 11.11 24.57 -2.48
CA HIS A 105 10.61 25.17 -3.71
C HIS A 105 10.11 26.61 -3.50
N SER A 106 9.42 26.92 -2.40
CA SER A 106 8.96 28.28 -2.12
C SER A 106 10.15 29.24 -1.90
N GLN A 107 11.18 28.79 -1.17
CA GLN A 107 12.39 29.58 -0.94
C GLN A 107 13.19 29.83 -2.23
N ASP A 108 13.24 28.85 -3.14
CA ASP A 108 13.91 29.00 -4.43
C ASP A 108 13.16 29.96 -5.37
N HIS A 109 11.82 29.93 -5.36
CA HIS A 109 11.00 30.89 -6.10
C HIS A 109 11.14 32.33 -5.58
N GLU A 110 11.16 32.54 -4.26
CA GLU A 110 11.39 33.86 -3.66
C GLU A 110 12.80 34.39 -3.97
N ARG A 111 13.81 33.52 -3.96
CA ARG A 111 15.18 33.88 -4.35
C ARG A 111 15.27 34.26 -5.82
N GLN A 112 14.64 33.51 -6.73
CA GLN A 112 14.66 33.82 -8.16
C GLN A 112 13.85 35.07 -8.51
N GLY A 113 12.75 35.35 -7.81
CA GLY A 113 11.94 36.56 -8.00
C GLY A 113 12.59 37.86 -7.50
N ASN A 114 13.54 37.79 -6.57
CA ASN A 114 14.30 38.93 -6.06
C ASN A 114 15.54 39.31 -6.90
N TYR A 115 15.82 38.59 -7.99
CA TYR A 115 16.88 38.92 -8.96
C TYR A 115 16.34 39.50 -10.28
N ALA A 116 15.07 39.92 -10.32
CA ALA A 116 14.44 40.65 -11.43
C ALA A 116 14.11 42.09 -11.01
#